data_AF-A0A7X6U523-F1
#
_entry.id   AF-A0A7X6U523-F1
#
_cell.length_a   1.000
_cell.length_b   1.000
_cell.length_c   1.000
_cell.angle_alpha   90.00
_cell.angle_beta   90.00
_cell.angle_gamma   90.00
#
_symmetry.space_group_name_H-M   'P 1'
#
loop_
_entity.id
_entity.type
_entity.pdbx_description
1 polymer ?
#
loop_
_entity_poly.entity_id
_entity_poly.type
_entity_poly.pdbx_seq_one_letter_code
_entity_poly.pdbx_strand_id
1 'polypeptide(L)'
;MRINVEKAALLIVDVQDSLIPYIHESEQMVEKVIWLCQLARHLELPTVVSEHCVDKIGGTNHAVMDTANGAQVFQKRSFSAVRDGIVKRTLLKDKDQIIVCGMESHVCVLQTC
;
A
#
# COMPACT_ATOMS: atom_id res chain seq x y z
N MET A 1 6.08 -6.14 -19.48
CA MET A 1 6.93 -6.45 -18.30
C MET A 1 6.39 -7.71 -17.64
N ARG A 2 7.24 -8.67 -17.24
CA ARG A 2 6.83 -9.87 -16.47
C ARG A 2 7.20 -9.66 -15.00
N ILE A 3 6.29 -10.00 -14.09
CA ILE A 3 6.54 -9.97 -12.64
C ILE A 3 7.37 -11.21 -12.26
N ASN A 4 8.45 -11.00 -11.51
CA ASN A 4 9.27 -12.04 -10.88
C ASN A 4 9.16 -11.89 -9.36
N VAL A 5 8.67 -12.94 -8.70
CA VAL A 5 8.46 -13.00 -7.24
C VAL A 5 9.72 -12.62 -6.46
N GLU A 6 10.90 -13.10 -6.87
CA GLU A 6 12.16 -12.82 -6.17
C GLU A 6 12.55 -11.33 -6.21
N LYS A 7 12.08 -10.61 -7.23
CA LYS A 7 12.36 -9.19 -7.46
C LYS A 7 11.21 -8.27 -7.04
N ALA A 8 10.08 -8.83 -6.65
CA ALA A 8 8.86 -8.09 -6.39
C ALA A 8 8.67 -7.75 -4.91
N ALA A 9 7.97 -6.65 -4.66
CA ALA A 9 7.32 -6.30 -3.40
C ALA A 9 5.91 -5.73 -3.65
N LEU A 10 5.07 -5.77 -2.63
CA LEU A 10 3.76 -5.14 -2.62
C LEU A 10 3.82 -3.81 -1.84
N LEU A 11 3.32 -2.74 -2.44
CA LEU A 11 3.09 -1.45 -1.80
C LEU A 11 1.59 -1.14 -1.81
N ILE A 12 1.01 -1.04 -0.61
CA ILE A 12 -0.39 -0.66 -0.39
C ILE A 12 -0.41 0.82 0.01
N VAL A 13 -1.07 1.65 -0.79
CA VAL A 13 -1.07 3.11 -0.63
C VAL A 13 -2.34 3.57 0.06
N ASP A 14 -2.21 4.05 1.29
CA ASP A 14 -3.18 4.90 2.00
C ASP A 14 -4.62 4.36 2.08
N VAL A 15 -4.81 3.04 2.24
CA VAL A 15 -6.15 2.44 2.37
C VAL A 15 -6.71 2.68 3.78
N GLN A 16 -6.98 3.94 4.14
CA GLN A 16 -7.36 4.40 5.47
C GLN A 16 -8.89 4.55 5.66
N ASP A 17 -9.40 4.12 6.82
CA ASP A 17 -10.85 4.00 7.09
C ASP A 17 -11.63 5.31 6.92
N SER A 18 -11.03 6.46 7.28
CA SER A 18 -11.73 7.74 7.19
C SER A 18 -12.01 8.20 5.76
N LEU A 19 -11.24 7.71 4.78
CA LEU A 19 -11.36 8.11 3.38
C LEU A 19 -12.14 7.11 2.53
N ILE A 20 -12.21 5.83 2.94
CA ILE A 20 -12.92 4.76 2.23
C ILE A 20 -14.36 5.13 1.84
N PRO A 21 -15.19 5.78 2.68
CA PRO A 21 -16.56 6.14 2.31
C PRO A 21 -16.69 7.08 1.11
N TYR A 22 -15.60 7.79 0.75
CA TYR A 22 -15.57 8.74 -0.35
C TYR A 22 -14.96 8.15 -1.64
N ILE A 23 -14.58 6.88 -1.63
CA ILE A 23 -13.98 6.19 -2.77
C ILE A 23 -15.06 5.50 -3.60
N HIS A 24 -14.94 5.61 -4.92
CA HIS A 24 -15.79 4.89 -5.85
C HIS A 24 -15.57 3.37 -5.73
N GLU A 25 -16.66 2.61 -5.61
CA GLU A 25 -16.63 1.14 -5.45
C GLU A 25 -15.71 0.67 -4.30
N SER A 26 -15.75 1.40 -3.18
CA SER A 26 -14.82 1.24 -2.06
C SER A 26 -14.80 -0.16 -1.44
N GLU A 27 -15.96 -0.81 -1.29
CA GLU A 27 -16.04 -2.20 -0.81
C GLU A 27 -15.27 -3.15 -1.73
N GLN A 28 -15.50 -3.05 -3.05
CA GLN A 28 -14.81 -3.88 -4.03
C GLN A 28 -13.30 -3.58 -4.03
N MET A 29 -12.89 -2.32 -3.92
CA MET A 29 -11.48 -1.94 -3.82
C MET A 29 -10.82 -2.60 -2.62
N VAL A 30 -11.45 -2.53 -1.43
CA VAL A 30 -10.94 -3.14 -0.20
C VAL A 30 -10.83 -4.66 -0.35
N GLU A 31 -11.84 -5.33 -0.91
CA GLU A 31 -11.79 -6.78 -1.19
C GLU A 31 -10.61 -7.16 -2.10
N LYS A 32 -10.34 -6.36 -3.15
CA LYS A 32 -9.21 -6.61 -4.06
C LYS A 32 -7.86 -6.36 -3.39
N VAL A 33 -7.76 -5.35 -2.52
CA VAL A 33 -6.55 -5.12 -1.72
C VAL A 33 -6.32 -6.29 -0.77
N ILE A 34 -7.35 -6.76 -0.06
CA ILE A 34 -7.27 -7.94 0.82
C ILE A 34 -6.80 -9.17 0.03
N TRP A 35 -7.38 -9.42 -1.15
CA TRP A 35 -6.97 -10.52 -2.01
C TRP A 35 -5.49 -10.41 -2.42
N LEU A 36 -5.00 -9.21 -2.75
CA LEU A 36 -3.59 -8.96 -3.04
C LEU A 36 -2.69 -9.20 -1.80
N CYS A 37 -3.13 -8.80 -0.60
CA CYS A 37 -2.41 -9.11 0.64
C CYS A 37 -2.26 -10.62 0.85
N GLN A 38 -3.33 -11.39 0.63
CA GLN A 38 -3.30 -12.85 0.74
C GLN A 38 -2.32 -13.47 -0.26
N LEU A 39 -2.34 -12.99 -1.51
CA LEU A 39 -1.41 -13.45 -2.55
C LEU A 39 0.04 -13.10 -2.21
N ALA A 40 0.30 -11.86 -1.76
CA ALA A 40 1.64 -11.42 -1.35
C ALA A 40 2.18 -12.25 -0.19
N ARG A 41 1.33 -12.57 0.79
CA ARG A 41 1.68 -13.46 1.90
C ARG A 41 2.01 -14.87 1.42
N HIS A 42 1.19 -15.44 0.53
CA HIS A 42 1.41 -16.79 0.00
C HIS A 42 2.72 -16.90 -0.80
N LEU A 43 3.09 -15.81 -1.49
CA LEU A 43 4.31 -15.71 -2.28
C LEU A 43 5.51 -15.13 -1.51
N GLU A 44 5.35 -14.89 -0.20
CA GLU A 44 6.37 -14.32 0.68
C GLU A 44 6.96 -12.99 0.17
N LEU A 45 6.13 -12.16 -0.48
CA LEU A 45 6.54 -10.85 -0.97
C LEU A 45 6.68 -9.87 0.20
N PRO A 46 7.78 -9.09 0.26
CA PRO A 46 7.86 -7.96 1.18
C PRO A 46 6.70 -7.01 0.90
N THR A 47 5.98 -6.67 1.97
CA THR A 47 4.79 -5.82 1.90
C THR A 47 5.00 -4.57 2.74
N VAL A 48 4.70 -3.42 2.16
CA VAL A 48 4.76 -2.12 2.82
C VAL A 48 3.41 -1.43 2.66
N VAL A 49 2.92 -0.81 3.73
CA VAL A 49 1.69 -0.02 3.74
C VAL A 49 2.06 1.43 4.00
N SER A 50 1.58 2.38 3.20
CA SER A 50 1.69 3.80 3.53
C SER A 50 0.44 4.32 4.21
N GLU A 51 0.63 5.25 5.14
CA GLU A 51 -0.46 6.01 5.78
C GLU A 51 -0.18 7.51 5.62
N HIS A 52 -1.10 8.23 4.99
CA HIS A 52 -1.01 9.66 4.85
C HIS A 52 -1.62 10.35 6.08
N CYS A 53 -0.92 11.32 6.67
CA CYS A 53 -1.44 12.14 7.79
C CYS A 53 -2.27 11.35 8.82
N VAL A 54 -1.74 10.22 9.29
CA VAL A 54 -2.46 9.26 10.16
C VAL A 54 -3.07 9.91 11.41
N ASP A 55 -2.42 10.96 11.93
CA ASP A 55 -2.86 11.78 13.04
C ASP A 55 -4.18 12.54 12.77
N LYS A 56 -4.53 12.73 11.49
CA LYS A 56 -5.71 13.46 11.05
C LYS A 56 -6.77 12.57 10.42
N ILE A 57 -6.35 11.54 9.69
CA ILE A 57 -7.26 10.70 8.88
C ILE A 57 -7.25 9.21 9.29
N GLY A 58 -6.67 8.89 10.46
CA GLY A 58 -6.73 7.55 11.02
C GLY A 58 -5.82 6.55 10.29
N GLY A 59 -5.82 5.31 10.79
CA GLY A 59 -4.97 4.24 10.25
C GLY A 59 -5.56 3.56 9.02
N THR A 60 -4.76 2.63 8.50
CA THR A 60 -5.16 1.68 7.46
C THR A 60 -6.38 0.86 7.92
N ASN A 61 -7.27 0.54 6.99
CA ASN A 61 -8.42 -0.31 7.20
C ASN A 61 -8.03 -1.61 7.91
N HIS A 62 -8.80 -1.93 8.95
CA HIS A 62 -8.48 -3.05 9.84
C HIS A 62 -8.37 -4.38 9.10
N ALA A 63 -9.28 -4.68 8.17
CA ALA A 63 -9.27 -5.94 7.42
C ALA A 63 -8.06 -6.06 6.48
N VAL A 64 -7.64 -4.94 5.88
CA VAL A 64 -6.40 -4.88 5.09
C VAL A 64 -5.18 -5.13 5.97
N MET A 65 -5.09 -4.46 7.13
CA MET A 65 -3.94 -4.57 8.03
C MET A 65 -3.84 -5.97 8.67
N ASP A 66 -4.96 -6.56 9.08
CA ASP A 66 -5.02 -7.94 9.58
C ASP A 66 -4.50 -8.96 8.55
N THR A 67 -4.86 -8.75 7.29
CA THR A 67 -4.45 -9.64 6.19
C THR A 67 -2.99 -9.43 5.82
N ALA A 68 -2.53 -8.17 5.82
CA ALA A 68 -1.15 -7.76 5.59
C ALA A 68 -0.25 -7.95 6.82
N ASN A 69 -0.61 -8.83 7.76
CA ASN A 69 0.13 -9.07 9.00
C ASN A 69 1.65 -9.19 8.76
N GLY A 70 2.43 -8.35 9.45
CA GLY A 70 3.88 -8.26 9.29
C GLY A 70 4.36 -7.24 8.24
N ALA A 71 3.45 -6.58 7.52
CA ALA A 71 3.79 -5.47 6.63
C ALA A 71 4.40 -4.30 7.42
N GLN A 72 5.42 -3.68 6.84
CA GLN A 72 6.00 -2.46 7.40
C GLN A 72 5.08 -1.27 7.11
N VAL A 73 4.63 -0.58 8.15
CA VAL A 73 3.83 0.66 8.00
C VAL A 73 4.77 1.87 7.86
N PHE A 74 4.48 2.72 6.88
CA PHE A 74 5.24 3.93 6.56
C PHE A 74 4.34 5.16 6.58
N GLN A 75 4.49 6.00 7.61
CA GLN A 75 3.72 7.23 7.73
C GLN A 75 4.33 8.35 6.88
N LYS A 76 3.48 9.08 6.15
CA LYS A 76 3.88 10.15 5.23
C LYS A 76 3.00 11.39 5.34
N ARG A 77 3.55 12.52 4.88
CA ARG A 77 2.88 13.82 4.76
C ARG A 77 2.76 14.27 3.30
N SER A 78 3.64 13.81 2.43
CA SER A 78 3.50 14.02 0.98
C SER A 78 2.42 13.10 0.39
N PHE A 79 1.81 13.53 -0.71
CA PHE A 79 0.97 12.65 -1.52
C PHE A 79 1.81 11.54 -2.17
N SER A 80 2.92 11.90 -2.81
CA SER A 80 3.94 10.93 -3.25
C SER A 80 4.63 10.27 -2.06
N ALA A 81 4.51 8.96 -1.93
CA ALA A 81 5.24 8.19 -0.91
C ALA A 81 6.75 8.16 -1.18
N VAL A 82 7.14 8.23 -2.47
CA VAL A 82 8.56 8.31 -2.88
C VAL A 82 9.20 9.59 -2.36
N ARG A 83 8.48 10.71 -2.38
CA ARG A 83 8.99 12.00 -1.88
C ARG A 83 9.39 11.96 -0.41
N ASP A 84 8.68 11.20 0.41
CA ASP A 84 8.99 11.03 1.83
C ASP A 84 10.00 9.89 2.09
N GLY A 85 10.43 9.21 1.02
CA GLY A 85 11.50 8.23 1.04
C GLY A 85 11.05 6.80 1.31
N ILE A 86 9.79 6.45 1.01
CA ILE A 86 9.25 5.11 1.25
C ILE A 86 10.15 4.02 0.64
N VAL A 87 10.67 4.24 -0.57
CA VAL A 87 11.53 3.25 -1.25
C VAL A 87 12.81 3.03 -0.44
N LYS A 88 13.51 4.09 -0.07
CA LYS A 88 14.83 4.01 0.60
C LYS A 88 14.77 3.56 2.06
N ARG A 89 13.63 3.77 2.72
CA ARG A 89 13.47 3.60 4.18
C ARG A 89 12.69 2.33 4.57
N THR A 90 12.33 1.52 3.59
CA THR A 90 11.55 0.30 3.79
C THR A 90 12.16 -0.87 3.05
N LEU A 91 11.52 -2.04 3.14
CA LEU A 91 11.88 -3.26 2.40
C LEU A 91 11.82 -3.10 0.88
N LEU A 92 11.22 -2.02 0.37
CA LEU A 92 11.15 -1.75 -1.07
C LEU A 92 12.51 -1.42 -1.70
N LYS A 93 13.49 -0.94 -0.92
CA LYS A 93 14.83 -0.57 -1.43
C LYS A 93 15.57 -1.72 -2.11
N ASP A 94 15.23 -2.95 -1.73
CA ASP A 94 15.90 -4.19 -2.16
C ASP A 94 15.16 -4.87 -3.32
N LYS A 95 14.16 -4.20 -3.93
CA LYS A 95 13.27 -4.78 -4.94
C LYS A 95 13.20 -3.93 -6.20
N ASP A 96 13.34 -4.59 -7.35
CA ASP A 96 13.31 -3.96 -8.68
C ASP A 96 11.88 -3.76 -9.21
N GLN A 97 10.91 -4.48 -8.63
CA GLN A 97 9.52 -4.48 -9.08
C GLN A 97 8.60 -4.18 -7.90
N ILE A 98 7.87 -3.08 -7.97
CA ILE A 98 6.91 -2.70 -6.94
C ILE A 98 5.51 -2.83 -7.54
N ILE A 99 4.72 -3.74 -6.98
CA ILE A 99 3.30 -3.89 -7.29
C ILE A 99 2.57 -2.87 -6.40
N VAL A 100 1.87 -1.91 -7.00
CA VAL A 100 1.19 -0.84 -6.28
C VAL A 100 -0.32 -1.07 -6.31
N CYS A 101 -0.97 -0.96 -5.15
CA CYS A 101 -2.42 -0.89 -5.03
C CYS A 101 -2.81 0.13 -3.94
N GLY A 102 -4.09 0.51 -3.88
CA GLY A 102 -4.61 1.44 -2.86
C GLY A 102 -5.29 2.67 -3.46
N MET A 103 -5.26 3.78 -2.74
CA MET A 103 -6.00 4.99 -3.04
C MET A 103 -5.20 6.27 -2.73
N GLU A 104 -5.55 7.44 -3.28
CA GLU A 104 -6.44 7.65 -4.42
C GLU A 104 -5.67 7.49 -5.73
N SER A 105 -6.32 6.89 -6.75
CA SER A 105 -5.70 6.60 -8.04
C SER A 105 -5.06 7.83 -8.70
N HIS A 106 -5.65 9.01 -8.51
CA HIS A 106 -5.26 10.25 -9.16
C HIS A 106 -4.40 11.18 -8.27
N VAL A 107 -4.11 10.79 -7.02
CA VAL A 107 -3.34 11.61 -6.07
C VAL A 107 -2.16 10.81 -5.53
N CYS A 108 -2.36 10.04 -4.46
CA CYS A 108 -1.27 9.34 -3.78
C CYS A 108 -0.70 8.22 -4.64
N VAL A 109 -1.55 7.46 -5.34
CA VAL A 109 -1.08 6.40 -6.25
C VAL A 109 -0.37 7.03 -7.45
N LEU A 110 -1.01 7.97 -8.16
CA LEU A 110 -0.43 8.62 -9.33
C LEU A 110 0.91 9.30 -9.05
N GLN A 111 1.05 10.02 -7.93
CA GLN A 111 2.30 10.73 -7.62
C GLN A 111 3.39 9.82 -7.03
N THR A 112 3.05 8.58 -6.66
CA THR A 112 4.02 7.60 -6.17
C THR A 112 4.66 6.81 -7.30
N CYS A 113 3.92 6.58 -8.39
CA CYS A 113 4.35 5.85 -9.59
C CYS A 113 5.04 6.77 -10.61
#